data_AF-A0A372JH74-F1
#
_entry.id   AF-A0A372JH74-F1
#
_cell.length_a   1.000
_cell.length_b   1.000
_cell.length_c   1.000
_cell.angle_alpha   90.00
_cell.angle_beta   90.00
_cell.angle_gamma   90.00
#
_symmetry.space_group_name_H-M   'P 1'
#
loop_
_entity.id
_entity.type
_entity.pdbx_description
1 polymer ?
#
loop_
_entity_poly.entity_id
_entity_poly.type
_entity_poly.pdbx_seq_one_letter_code
_entity_poly.pdbx_strand_id
1 'polypeptide(L)'
;MPSHIGRPGTDSGADSDTGFGVKIIAVKPGNSARGLPVNSGLVLVFDEATGRPEALLDGAAVTAIRTAAASGAATDLLARPEAATLAVLGAG
;
A
#
# COMPACT_ATOMS: atom_id res chain seq x y z
N MET A 1 8.72 -6.40 10.36
CA MET A 1 8.07 -7.54 9.68
C MET A 1 7.65 -7.07 8.29
N PRO A 2 8.22 -7.61 7.20
CA PRO A 2 7.76 -7.30 5.84
C PRO A 2 6.32 -7.80 5.67
N SER A 3 5.47 -7.04 4.98
CA SER A 3 4.08 -7.41 4.68
C SER A 3 4.00 -8.03 3.28
N HIS A 4 3.40 -9.20 3.17
CA HIS A 4 3.22 -9.97 1.93
C HIS A 4 2.32 -9.23 0.92
N ILE A 5 2.67 -9.26 -0.38
CA ILE A 5 1.87 -8.75 -1.51
C ILE A 5 1.80 -9.87 -2.56
N GLY A 6 0.60 -10.36 -2.90
CA GLY A 6 0.40 -11.43 -3.90
C GLY A 6 0.24 -10.91 -5.34
N ARG A 7 0.54 -11.76 -6.33
CA ARG A 7 0.38 -11.47 -7.77
C ARG A 7 -1.06 -11.73 -8.25
N PRO A 8 -1.60 -10.97 -9.22
CA PRO A 8 -2.81 -11.36 -9.94
C PRO A 8 -2.46 -12.27 -11.14
N GLY A 9 -2.99 -13.49 -11.18
CA GLY A 9 -3.26 -14.19 -12.45
C GLY A 9 -2.57 -15.53 -12.76
N THR A 10 -2.41 -16.46 -11.82
CA THR A 10 -2.11 -17.86 -12.17
C THR A 10 -2.93 -18.86 -11.35
N ASP A 11 -3.91 -19.49 -12.00
CA ASP A 11 -4.76 -20.57 -11.46
C ASP A 11 -3.98 -21.90 -11.34
N SER A 12 -3.00 -21.97 -10.44
CA SER A 12 -2.40 -23.23 -10.01
C SER A 12 -2.33 -23.26 -8.49
N GLY A 13 -3.15 -24.12 -7.88
CA GLY A 13 -3.34 -24.25 -6.43
C GLY A 13 -2.12 -24.77 -5.66
N ALA A 14 -1.08 -23.96 -5.57
CA ALA A 14 -0.01 -24.06 -4.58
C ALA A 14 0.30 -22.64 -4.06
N ASP A 15 -0.01 -22.41 -2.78
CA ASP A 15 0.27 -21.19 -2.01
C ASP A 15 1.80 -20.94 -1.86
N SER A 16 2.48 -20.54 -2.93
CA SER A 16 3.89 -20.10 -2.83
C SER A 16 4.27 -19.10 -3.91
N ASP A 17 3.43 -18.09 -4.13
CA ASP A 17 3.77 -16.94 -4.99
C ASP A 17 4.16 -15.75 -4.11
N THR A 18 5.09 -16.02 -3.19
CA THR A 18 5.50 -15.10 -2.15
C THR A 18 6.71 -14.31 -2.66
N GLY A 19 6.54 -13.00 -2.79
CA GLY A 19 7.63 -12.05 -2.94
C GLY A 19 7.79 -11.27 -1.64
N PHE A 20 9.01 -10.84 -1.31
CA PHE A 20 9.24 -9.92 -0.21
C PHE A 20 9.60 -8.53 -0.73
N GLY A 21 9.39 -7.51 0.09
CA GLY A 21 9.65 -6.14 -0.36
C GLY A 21 10.00 -5.18 0.76
N VAL A 22 10.60 -4.06 0.37
CA VAL A 22 10.91 -2.94 1.25
C VAL A 22 10.28 -1.67 0.71
N LYS A 23 9.73 -0.85 1.60
CA LYS A 23 9.25 0.49 1.28
C LYS A 23 10.14 1.52 1.94
N ILE A 24 10.63 2.47 1.14
CA ILE A 24 11.36 3.64 1.61
C ILE A 24 10.47 4.86 1.33
N ILE A 25 10.06 5.59 2.36
CA ILE A 25 9.16 6.73 2.24
C ILE A 25 9.72 7.93 3.01
N ALA A 26 9.69 9.11 2.39
CA ALA A 26 9.95 10.37 3.04
C ALA A 26 8.61 11.10 3.24
N VAL A 27 8.41 11.63 4.45
CA VAL A 27 7.25 12.45 4.83
C VAL A 27 7.76 13.85 5.17
N LYS A 28 7.31 14.86 4.43
CA LYS A 28 7.70 16.26 4.58
C LYS A 28 6.48 17.17 4.51
N PRO A 29 5.82 17.48 5.64
CA PRO A 29 4.62 18.32 5.65
C PRO A 29 4.78 19.69 5.00
N GLY A 30 5.96 20.30 5.11
CA GLY A 30 6.26 21.60 4.49
C GLY A 30 6.32 21.59 2.96
N ASN A 31 6.29 20.42 2.31
CA ASN A 31 6.32 20.33 0.84
C ASN A 31 5.05 20.89 0.18
N SER A 32 3.90 20.87 0.87
CA SER A 32 2.66 21.44 0.34
C SER A 32 2.79 22.92 0.00
N ALA A 33 3.52 23.69 0.83
CA ALA A 33 3.77 25.12 0.58
C ALA A 33 4.64 25.37 -0.65
N ARG A 34 5.31 24.32 -1.17
CA ARG A 34 6.18 24.35 -2.34
C ARG A 34 5.55 23.67 -3.56
N GLY A 35 4.28 23.25 -3.48
CA GLY A 35 3.60 22.49 -4.53
C GLY A 35 4.18 21.08 -4.76
N LEU A 36 4.90 20.54 -3.77
CA LEU A 36 5.50 19.21 -3.84
C LEU A 36 4.67 18.20 -3.01
N PRO A 37 4.69 16.91 -3.36
CA PRO A 37 4.05 15.88 -2.55
C PRO A 37 4.60 15.84 -1.12
N VAL A 38 3.71 15.69 -0.13
CA VAL A 38 4.09 15.48 1.28
C VAL A 38 4.78 14.13 1.48
N ASN A 39 4.32 13.11 0.73
CA ASN A 39 4.86 11.77 0.76
C ASN A 39 5.53 11.46 -0.58
N SER A 40 6.77 10.97 -0.55
CA SER A 40 7.47 10.51 -1.75
C SER A 40 8.37 9.34 -1.40
N GLY A 41 8.52 8.38 -2.30
CA GLY A 41 9.34 7.21 -2.04
C GLY A 41 9.10 6.07 -3.02
N LEU A 42 9.67 4.92 -2.70
CA LEU A 42 9.71 3.75 -3.57
C LEU A 42 9.35 2.48 -2.80
N VAL A 43 8.80 1.51 -3.52
CA VAL A 43 8.67 0.11 -3.05
C VAL A 43 9.50 -0.76 -3.98
N LEU A 44 10.41 -1.54 -3.40
CA LEU A 44 11.20 -2.54 -4.11
C LEU A 44 10.68 -3.93 -3.74
N VAL A 45 10.37 -4.72 -4.77
CA VAL A 45 9.89 -6.10 -4.64
C VAL A 45 10.98 -7.05 -5.12
N PHE A 46 11.15 -8.13 -4.39
CA PHE A 46 12.12 -9.19 -4.65
C PHE A 46 11.40 -10.52 -4.80
N ASP A 47 11.90 -11.31 -5.74
CA ASP A 47 11.60 -12.72 -5.83
C ASP A 47 12.12 -13.43 -4.58
N GLU A 48 11.26 -14.17 -3.88
CA GLU A 48 11.66 -14.81 -2.61
C GLU A 48 12.65 -15.95 -2.81
N ALA A 49 12.52 -16.71 -3.90
CA ALA A 49 13.37 -17.87 -4.15
C ALA A 49 14.83 -17.50 -4.45
N THR A 50 15.03 -16.41 -5.19
CA THR A 50 16.35 -15.99 -5.69
C THR A 50 16.88 -14.72 -5.04
N GLY A 51 16.03 -13.97 -4.33
CA GLY A 51 16.37 -12.65 -3.78
C GLY A 51 16.62 -11.58 -4.84
N ARG A 52 16.31 -11.84 -6.12
CA ARG A 52 16.53 -10.88 -7.20
C ARG A 52 15.44 -9.81 -7.20
N PRO A 53 15.76 -8.53 -7.45
CA PRO A 53 14.75 -7.49 -7.56
C PRO A 53 13.88 -7.74 -8.80
N GLU A 54 12.57 -7.77 -8.61
CA GLU A 54 11.58 -7.96 -9.68
C GLU A 54 10.95 -6.64 -10.13
N ALA A 55 10.70 -5.72 -9.20
CA ALA A 55 9.99 -4.49 -9.51
C ALA A 55 10.39 -3.32 -8.60
N LEU A 56 10.39 -2.12 -9.18
CA LEU A 56 10.47 -0.85 -8.46
C LEU A 56 9.20 -0.05 -8.74
N LEU A 57 8.46 0.28 -7.70
CA LEU A 57 7.14 0.90 -7.78
C LEU A 57 7.15 2.27 -7.10
N ASP A 58 6.23 3.15 -7.51
CA ASP A 58 5.94 4.40 -6.81
C ASP A 58 5.40 4.10 -5.40
N GLY A 59 6.19 4.46 -4.39
CA GLY A 59 5.85 4.20 -3.00
C GLY A 59 4.75 5.10 -2.45
N ALA A 60 4.53 6.30 -3.02
CA ALA A 60 3.44 7.17 -2.63
C ALA A 60 2.10 6.57 -3.08
N ALA A 61 2.01 6.14 -4.35
CA ALA A 61 0.82 5.49 -4.89
C ALA A 61 0.46 4.20 -4.13
N VAL A 62 1.43 3.31 -3.91
CA VAL A 62 1.22 2.07 -3.12
C VAL A 62 0.79 2.40 -1.69
N THR A 63 1.34 3.46 -1.08
CA THR A 63 0.94 3.89 0.26
C THR A 63 -0.51 4.38 0.31
N ALA A 64 -0.95 5.15 -0.68
CA ALA A 64 -2.32 5.64 -0.75
C ALA A 64 -3.33 4.49 -0.82
N ILE A 65 -3.14 3.58 -1.80
CA ILE A 65 -4.05 2.46 -2.04
C ILE A 65 -4.12 1.54 -0.82
N ARG A 66 -2.97 1.11 -0.28
CA ARG A 66 -2.96 0.16 0.83
C ARG A 66 -3.54 0.75 2.12
N THR A 67 -3.36 2.05 2.35
CA THR A 67 -3.91 2.73 3.54
C THR A 67 -5.42 2.80 3.42
N ALA A 68 -5.95 3.19 2.25
CA ALA A 68 -7.38 3.19 1.99
C ALA A 68 -7.99 1.79 2.12
N ALA A 69 -7.35 0.76 1.55
CA ALA A 69 -7.82 -0.62 1.63
C ALA A 69 -7.86 -1.14 3.08
N ALA A 70 -6.82 -0.86 3.89
CA ALA A 70 -6.81 -1.24 5.30
C ALA A 70 -7.93 -0.57 6.10
N SER A 71 -8.17 0.73 5.86
CA SER A 71 -9.29 1.45 6.46
C SER A 71 -10.65 0.94 5.99
N GLY A 72 -10.78 0.59 4.70
CA GLY A 72 -11.98 -0.02 4.13
C GLY A 72 -12.28 -1.36 4.79
N ALA A 73 -11.31 -2.27 4.86
CA ALA A 73 -11.46 -3.56 5.52
C ALA A 73 -11.82 -3.42 7.01
N ALA A 74 -11.19 -2.46 7.72
CA ALA A 74 -11.57 -2.17 9.10
C ALA A 74 -13.00 -1.63 9.21
N THR A 75 -13.43 -0.80 8.24
CA THR A 75 -14.79 -0.26 8.17
C THR A 75 -15.80 -1.38 7.93
N ASP A 76 -15.53 -2.29 6.98
CA ASP A 76 -16.39 -3.43 6.68
C ASP A 76 -16.62 -4.33 7.91
N LEU A 77 -15.58 -4.49 8.74
CA LEU A 77 -15.64 -5.34 9.93
C LEU A 77 -16.21 -4.65 11.17
N LEU A 78 -16.05 -3.32 11.29
CA LEU A 78 -16.29 -2.61 12.57
C LEU A 78 -17.40 -1.56 12.49
N ALA A 79 -17.80 -1.11 11.31
CA ALA A 79 -18.87 -0.14 11.18
C ALA A 79 -20.24 -0.77 11.48
N ARG A 80 -21.20 0.06 11.89
CA ARG A 80 -22.60 -0.37 11.98
C ARG A 80 -23.10 -0.70 10.57
N PRO A 81 -23.86 -1.79 10.36
CA PRO A 81 -24.39 -2.16 9.05
C PRO A 81 -25.20 -1.04 8.37
N GLU A 82 -25.90 -0.24 9.17
CA GLU A 82 -26.75 0.87 8.69
C GLU A 82 -26.01 2.21 8.56
N ALA A 83 -24.67 2.22 8.61
CA ALA A 83 -23.89 3.44 8.45
C ALA A 83 -24.03 3.98 7.02
N ALA A 84 -24.69 5.14 6.86
CA ALA A 84 -24.93 5.76 5.56
C ALA A 84 -24.21 7.11 5.35
N THR A 85 -23.54 7.63 6.38
CA THR A 85 -22.88 8.95 6.35
C THR A 85 -21.42 8.82 6.77
N LEU A 86 -20.52 9.29 5.91
CA LEU A 86 -19.07 9.37 6.17
C LEU A 86 -18.66 10.83 6.33
N ALA A 87 -17.90 11.13 7.38
CA ALA A 87 -17.21 12.42 7.53
C ALA A 87 -15.74 12.26 7.14
N VAL A 88 -15.25 13.10 6.23
CA VAL A 88 -13.85 13.14 5.82
C VAL A 88 -13.20 14.40 6.40
N LEU A 89 -12.22 14.21 7.29
CA LEU A 89 -11.51 15.30 7.95
C LEU A 89 -10.09 15.42 7.38
N GLY A 90 -9.92 16.35 6.43
CA GLY A 90 -8.70 16.52 5.63
C GLY A 90 -8.84 15.89 4.24
N ALA A 91 -8.54 16.68 3.19
CA ALA A 91 -8.68 16.29 1.78
C ALA A 91 -7.33 16.46 1.05
N GLY A 92 -6.29 15.85 1.62
CA GLY A 92 -4.92 15.90 1.10
C GLY A 92 -4.54 14.70 0.25
#